data_AF-A0A818J7K6-F1
#
_entry.id   AF-A0A818J7K6-F1
#
_cell.length_a   1.000
_cell.length_b   1.000
_cell.length_c   1.000
_cell.angle_alpha   90.00
_cell.angle_beta   90.00
_cell.angle_gamma   90.00
#
_symmetry.space_group_name_H-M   'P 1'
#
loop_
_entity.id
_entity.type
_entity.pdbx_description
1 polymer ?
#
loop_
_entity_poly.entity_id
_entity_poly.type
_entity_poly.pdbx_seq_one_letter_code
_entity_poly.pdbx_strand_id
1 'polypeptide(L)'
;MKDYFVRMVVSDSSADANYALNLVKQFLEHTIECFKVDCQQSIKTQLQDYDFLNRKWMQERCDGQLLTNNDMKWLMNYVENPTKIIEEEFKQLWQNILRTINQKLIEIKSNYNSVIVEFFFCLQGVFDALKPFRCSSATLVADIFQSLNGNDLNVNENLTQKKRCMTVLLRRYLSGESTPLTIDIKRIISGASANTQNVEIKTYKVKKEAFDVFKLLANQRPPSALLKAITREISAAYDRISIDNFAAFLQNVLNEQANLLQKFSELKTDFNSMDKEDTYARLLDKVRGCPNLCPCCNRPCDVDHTQIKSRPGSQDNEHRCTTGHALRAMNGYKFESTDEASLLMCEHIKDDQIIVIGSQRIKWSKFKLHHKDWNFQSTLNDEELKKLFSKFLTIWAKIGPTLCRKYNMTYVIFNSNH
;
A
#
# COMPACT_ATOMS: atom_id res chain seq x y z
N MET A 1 70.45 2.59 12.54
CA MET A 1 70.40 2.45 11.06
C MET A 1 68.97 2.20 10.57
N LYS A 2 67.98 3.01 11.01
CA LYS A 2 66.55 2.85 10.64
C LYS A 2 66.01 3.95 9.70
N ASP A 3 66.82 4.99 9.41
CA ASP A 3 66.37 6.21 8.70
C ASP A 3 67.01 6.38 7.30
N TYR A 4 67.40 5.29 6.63
CA TYR A 4 68.02 5.35 5.29
C TYR A 4 67.01 5.43 4.14
N PHE A 5 65.74 5.12 4.39
CA PHE A 5 64.71 5.05 3.35
C PHE A 5 63.56 6.01 3.67
N VAL A 6 63.19 6.84 2.69
CA VAL A 6 61.96 7.61 2.72
C VAL A 6 60.79 6.66 2.42
N ARG A 7 59.80 6.60 3.31
CA ARG A 7 58.55 5.85 3.07
C ARG A 7 57.55 6.77 2.40
N MET A 8 57.09 6.40 1.21
CA MET A 8 56.00 7.08 0.53
C MET A 8 54.67 6.51 1.02
N VAL A 9 53.76 7.37 1.46
CA VAL A 9 52.36 6.99 1.71
C VAL A 9 51.68 6.86 0.36
N VAL A 10 51.35 5.63 -0.04
CA VAL A 10 50.54 5.35 -1.24
C VAL A 10 49.09 5.22 -0.79
N SER A 11 48.18 5.91 -1.46
CA SER A 11 46.74 5.79 -1.20
C SER A 11 46.24 4.41 -1.65
N ASP A 12 45.42 3.77 -0.82
CA ASP A 12 44.75 2.51 -1.20
C ASP A 12 43.48 2.82 -2.00
N SER A 13 43.66 3.06 -3.30
CA SER A 13 42.55 3.33 -4.22
C SER A 13 41.54 2.18 -4.30
N SER A 14 41.95 0.95 -3.98
CA SER A 14 41.07 -0.22 -3.99
C SER A 14 40.12 -0.23 -2.79
N ALA A 15 40.60 0.18 -1.61
CA ALA A 15 39.77 0.33 -0.41
C ALA A 15 38.72 1.42 -0.60
N ASP A 16 39.10 2.58 -1.15
CA ASP A 16 38.17 3.68 -1.44
C ASP A 16 37.07 3.29 -2.41
N ALA A 17 37.39 2.52 -3.46
CA ALA A 17 36.41 2.00 -4.39
C ALA A 17 35.41 1.06 -3.69
N ASN A 18 35.90 0.15 -2.84
CA ASN A 18 35.04 -0.75 -2.07
C ASN A 18 34.13 0.01 -1.10
N TYR A 19 34.64 1.03 -0.42
CA TYR A 19 33.83 1.87 0.46
C TYR A 19 32.76 2.66 -0.31
N ALA A 20 33.10 3.21 -1.47
CA ALA A 20 32.16 3.91 -2.33
C ALA A 20 31.00 2.99 -2.76
N LEU A 21 31.33 1.80 -3.27
CA LEU A 21 30.35 0.79 -3.67
C LEU A 21 29.45 0.37 -2.49
N ASN A 22 30.03 0.15 -1.32
CA ASN A 22 29.26 -0.22 -0.13
C ASN A 22 28.32 0.90 0.34
N LEU A 23 28.77 2.17 0.30
CA LEU A 23 27.90 3.30 0.64
C LEU A 23 26.70 3.37 -0.31
N VAL A 24 26.98 3.31 -1.61
CA VAL A 24 25.96 3.37 -2.66
C VAL A 24 24.97 2.21 -2.55
N LYS A 25 25.46 1.01 -2.26
CA LYS A 25 24.63 -0.18 -2.00
C LYS A 25 23.71 0.04 -0.80
N GLN A 26 24.23 0.47 0.35
CA GLN A 26 23.41 0.70 1.54
C GLN A 26 22.40 1.82 1.36
N PHE A 27 22.78 2.88 0.65
CA PHE A 27 21.86 3.94 0.26
C PHE A 27 20.70 3.40 -0.59
N LEU A 28 20.99 2.59 -1.62
CA LEU A 28 19.95 1.97 -2.45
C LEU A 28 19.05 1.03 -1.63
N GLU A 29 19.64 0.11 -0.87
CA GLU A 29 18.89 -0.87 -0.07
C GLU A 29 17.90 -0.19 0.87
N HIS A 30 18.35 0.84 1.58
CA HIS A 30 17.50 1.59 2.50
C HIS A 30 16.47 2.46 1.77
N THR A 31 16.83 3.09 0.65
CA THR A 31 15.88 3.82 -0.21
C THR A 31 14.74 2.91 -0.70
N ILE A 32 15.06 1.67 -1.08
CA ILE A 32 14.08 0.66 -1.49
C ILE A 32 13.17 0.26 -0.33
N GLU A 33 13.72 0.14 0.87
CA GLU A 33 12.95 -0.18 2.08
C GLU A 33 11.93 0.93 2.39
N CYS A 34 12.38 2.18 2.47
CA CYS A 34 11.49 3.33 2.68
C CYS A 34 10.41 3.42 1.59
N PHE A 35 10.81 3.25 0.31
CA PHE A 35 9.89 3.21 -0.82
C PHE A 35 8.78 2.17 -0.64
N LYS A 36 9.14 0.93 -0.25
CA LYS A 36 8.16 -0.14 -0.02
C LYS A 36 7.21 0.19 1.14
N VAL A 37 7.74 0.74 2.23
CA VAL A 37 6.92 1.15 3.40
C VAL A 37 5.91 2.21 3.00
N ASP A 38 6.33 3.25 2.27
CA ASP A 38 5.44 4.32 1.81
C ASP A 38 4.38 3.80 0.82
N CYS A 39 4.76 2.89 -0.08
CA CYS A 39 3.80 2.22 -0.96
C CYS A 39 2.75 1.43 -0.19
N GLN A 40 3.17 0.62 0.79
CA GLN A 40 2.25 -0.17 1.62
C GLN A 40 1.32 0.72 2.43
N GLN A 41 1.85 1.80 3.03
CA GLN A 41 1.05 2.75 3.78
C GLN A 41 0.05 3.48 2.87
N SER A 42 0.47 3.87 1.66
CA SER A 42 -0.43 4.49 0.69
C SER A 42 -1.54 3.55 0.25
N ILE A 43 -1.25 2.27 -0.01
CA ILE A 43 -2.26 1.26 -0.32
C ILE A 43 -3.28 1.14 0.82
N LYS A 44 -2.79 1.01 2.05
CA LYS A 44 -3.64 0.92 3.24
C LYS A 44 -4.56 2.13 3.37
N THR A 45 -4.02 3.35 3.28
CA THR A 45 -4.80 4.57 3.37
C THR A 45 -5.86 4.65 2.27
N GLN A 46 -5.51 4.33 1.01
CA GLN A 46 -6.48 4.37 -0.09
C GLN A 46 -7.59 3.30 0.06
N LEU A 47 -7.29 2.14 0.64
CA LEU A 47 -8.27 1.09 0.86
C LEU A 47 -9.22 1.37 2.04
N GLN A 48 -8.80 2.19 3.01
CA GLN A 48 -9.67 2.60 4.13
C GLN A 48 -10.91 3.36 3.65
N ASP A 49 -10.79 4.12 2.55
CA ASP A 49 -11.92 4.79 1.89
C ASP A 49 -12.96 3.79 1.34
N TYR A 50 -12.67 2.49 1.37
CA TYR A 50 -13.53 1.42 0.88
C TYR A 50 -13.87 0.39 1.96
N ASP A 51 -13.66 0.70 3.25
CA ASP A 51 -14.01 -0.21 4.36
C ASP A 51 -15.52 -0.51 4.42
N PHE A 52 -16.35 0.41 3.91
CA PHE A 52 -17.79 0.23 3.78
C PHE A 52 -18.19 -0.81 2.72
N LEU A 53 -17.29 -1.23 1.82
CA LEU A 53 -17.62 -2.20 0.78
C LEU A 53 -18.05 -3.51 1.41
N ASN A 54 -19.27 -3.92 1.11
CA ASN A 54 -19.89 -5.17 1.49
C ASN A 54 -21.00 -5.50 0.50
N ARG A 55 -21.62 -6.68 0.68
CA ARG A 55 -22.76 -7.11 -0.14
C ARG A 55 -23.87 -6.05 -0.22
N LYS A 56 -24.28 -5.51 0.92
CA LYS A 56 -25.39 -4.55 1.02
C LYS A 56 -25.13 -3.29 0.20
N TRP A 57 -23.97 -2.67 0.36
CA TRP A 57 -23.61 -1.45 -0.36
C TRP A 57 -23.59 -1.67 -1.88
N MET A 58 -22.97 -2.78 -2.33
CA MET A 58 -22.93 -3.12 -3.75
C MET A 58 -24.34 -3.40 -4.31
N GLN A 59 -25.18 -4.01 -3.50
CA GLN A 59 -26.57 -4.26 -3.85
C GLN A 59 -27.38 -2.97 -3.96
N GLU A 60 -27.25 -2.03 -3.01
CA GLU A 60 -27.90 -0.72 -3.07
C GLU A 60 -27.45 0.08 -4.30
N ARG A 61 -26.16 0.01 -4.66
CA ARG A 61 -25.63 0.60 -5.89
C ARG A 61 -26.31 0.04 -7.13
N CYS A 62 -26.40 -1.28 -7.23
CA CYS A 62 -27.06 -1.95 -8.36
C CYS A 62 -28.58 -1.66 -8.37
N ASP A 63 -29.22 -1.60 -7.19
CA ASP A 63 -30.63 -1.24 -7.04
C ASP A 63 -30.92 0.22 -7.44
N GLY A 64 -29.92 1.10 -7.34
CA GLY A 64 -30.01 2.47 -7.85
C GLY A 64 -30.10 2.54 -9.38
N GLN A 65 -29.55 1.55 -10.10
CA GLN A 65 -29.58 1.52 -11.57
C GLN A 65 -30.91 1.00 -12.14
N LEU A 66 -31.73 0.36 -11.31
CA LEU A 66 -32.94 -0.34 -11.73
C LEU A 66 -33.96 0.51 -12.50
N LEU A 67 -34.14 1.76 -12.09
CA LEU A 67 -35.10 2.67 -12.71
C LEU A 67 -34.58 3.28 -14.00
N THR A 68 -33.27 3.53 -14.08
CA THR A 68 -32.61 4.27 -15.16
C THR A 68 -32.03 3.36 -16.24
N ASN A 69 -31.73 2.11 -15.91
CA ASN A 69 -31.16 1.15 -16.85
C ASN A 69 -32.26 0.62 -17.80
N ASN A 70 -31.97 0.64 -19.10
CA ASN A 70 -32.83 0.13 -20.16
C ASN A 70 -32.25 -1.11 -20.85
N ASP A 71 -31.07 -1.59 -20.41
CA ASP A 71 -30.52 -2.87 -20.86
C ASP A 71 -31.34 -4.02 -20.26
N MET A 72 -32.24 -4.56 -21.08
CA MET A 72 -33.10 -5.69 -20.73
C MET A 72 -32.30 -6.92 -20.32
N LYS A 73 -31.12 -7.16 -20.92
CA LYS A 73 -30.29 -8.31 -20.58
C LYS A 73 -29.67 -8.13 -19.20
N TRP A 74 -29.20 -6.93 -18.88
CA TRP A 74 -28.71 -6.60 -17.54
C TRP A 74 -29.83 -6.76 -16.50
N LEU A 75 -31.01 -6.20 -16.74
CA LEU A 75 -32.16 -6.29 -15.83
C LEU A 75 -32.57 -7.75 -15.58
N MET A 76 -32.68 -8.56 -16.64
CA MET A 76 -32.95 -10.00 -16.55
C MET A 76 -31.88 -10.72 -15.72
N ASN A 77 -30.59 -10.51 -16.04
CA ASN A 77 -29.49 -11.15 -15.32
C ASN A 77 -29.42 -10.73 -13.85
N TYR A 78 -29.72 -9.48 -13.54
CA TYR A 78 -29.70 -9.00 -12.17
C TYR A 78 -30.83 -9.61 -11.34
N VAL A 79 -32.00 -9.76 -11.95
CA VAL A 79 -33.16 -10.42 -11.33
C VAL A 79 -32.92 -11.91 -11.12
N GLU A 80 -32.33 -12.61 -12.09
CA GLU A 80 -32.15 -14.06 -12.04
C GLU A 80 -30.87 -14.50 -11.31
N ASN A 81 -29.79 -13.73 -11.45
CA ASN A 81 -28.49 -14.02 -10.87
C ASN A 81 -27.83 -12.72 -10.35
N PRO A 82 -28.34 -12.15 -9.25
CA PRO A 82 -27.86 -10.89 -8.71
C PRO A 82 -26.39 -10.91 -8.32
N THR A 83 -25.89 -12.03 -7.81
CA THR A 83 -24.49 -12.14 -7.38
C THR A 83 -23.55 -11.97 -8.56
N LYS A 84 -23.87 -12.53 -9.73
CA LYS A 84 -23.05 -12.35 -10.93
C LYS A 84 -22.92 -10.87 -11.33
N ILE A 85 -24.04 -10.14 -11.36
CA ILE A 85 -24.03 -8.70 -11.67
C ILE A 85 -23.28 -7.90 -10.61
N ILE A 86 -23.45 -8.23 -9.33
CA ILE A 86 -22.70 -7.60 -8.24
C ILE A 86 -21.18 -7.84 -8.39
N GLU A 87 -20.76 -9.04 -8.78
CA GLU A 87 -19.35 -9.32 -9.07
C GLU A 87 -18.83 -8.53 -10.28
N GLU A 88 -19.64 -8.39 -11.33
CA GLU A 88 -19.28 -7.59 -12.51
C GLU A 88 -19.14 -6.10 -12.17
N GLU A 89 -20.08 -5.55 -11.40
CA GLU A 89 -20.03 -4.17 -10.90
C GLU A 89 -18.84 -3.95 -9.94
N PHE A 90 -18.56 -4.93 -9.07
CA PHE A 90 -17.39 -4.88 -8.20
C PHE A 90 -16.09 -4.91 -9.00
N LYS A 91 -15.99 -5.74 -10.04
CA LYS A 91 -14.81 -5.76 -10.92
C LYS A 91 -14.58 -4.38 -11.55
N GLN A 92 -15.62 -3.72 -12.03
CA GLN A 92 -15.49 -2.37 -12.59
C GLN A 92 -15.05 -1.35 -11.53
N LEU A 93 -15.65 -1.40 -10.34
CA LEU A 93 -15.23 -0.56 -9.21
C LEU A 93 -13.77 -0.81 -8.84
N TRP A 94 -13.36 -2.07 -8.75
CA TRP A 94 -12.00 -2.48 -8.43
C TRP A 94 -10.98 -1.97 -9.45
N GLN A 95 -11.29 -1.99 -10.75
CA GLN A 95 -10.42 -1.38 -11.75
C GLN A 95 -10.20 0.11 -11.52
N ASN A 96 -11.25 0.84 -11.08
CA ASN A 96 -11.11 2.25 -10.72
C ASN A 96 -10.25 2.44 -9.47
N ILE A 97 -10.43 1.61 -8.45
CA ILE A 97 -9.61 1.60 -7.22
C ILE A 97 -8.14 1.36 -7.58
N LEU A 98 -7.86 0.32 -8.37
CA LEU A 98 -6.51 -0.02 -8.83
C LEU A 98 -5.87 1.12 -9.60
N ARG A 99 -6.61 1.81 -10.47
CA ARG A 99 -6.10 2.95 -11.23
C ARG A 99 -5.63 4.07 -10.29
N THR A 100 -6.46 4.43 -9.30
CA THR A 100 -6.12 5.48 -8.32
C THR A 100 -4.91 5.09 -7.49
N ILE A 101 -4.87 3.86 -6.98
CA ILE A 101 -3.74 3.38 -6.18
C ILE A 101 -2.46 3.35 -7.03
N ASN A 102 -2.49 2.76 -8.23
CA ASN A 102 -1.32 2.67 -9.10
C ASN A 102 -0.78 4.05 -9.50
N GLN A 103 -1.66 5.02 -9.75
CA GLN A 103 -1.23 6.41 -9.97
C GLN A 103 -0.45 6.95 -8.77
N LYS A 104 -0.93 6.69 -7.55
CA LYS A 104 -0.23 7.13 -6.34
C LYS A 104 1.11 6.42 -6.14
N LEU A 105 1.18 5.12 -6.44
CA LEU A 105 2.43 4.35 -6.38
C LEU A 105 3.47 4.88 -7.39
N ILE A 106 3.04 5.32 -8.57
CA ILE A 106 3.92 5.96 -9.56
C ILE A 106 4.46 7.30 -9.03
N GLU A 107 3.63 8.13 -8.39
CA GLU A 107 4.07 9.38 -7.76
C GLU A 107 5.12 9.11 -6.68
N ILE A 108 4.89 8.12 -5.82
CA ILE A 108 5.84 7.72 -4.78
C ILE A 108 7.17 7.26 -5.43
N LYS A 109 7.12 6.39 -6.44
CA LYS A 109 8.34 5.95 -7.16
C LYS A 109 9.10 7.14 -7.75
N SER A 110 8.40 8.09 -8.35
CA SER A 110 8.99 9.30 -8.94
C SER A 110 9.70 10.17 -7.89
N ASN A 111 9.11 10.30 -6.69
CA ASN A 111 9.72 11.02 -5.58
C ASN A 111 11.03 10.36 -5.12
N TYR A 112 11.04 9.04 -4.95
CA TYR A 112 12.25 8.30 -4.57
C TYR A 112 13.31 8.31 -5.68
N ASN A 113 12.90 8.24 -6.94
CA ASN A 113 13.82 8.40 -8.06
C ASN A 113 14.49 9.78 -8.06
N SER A 114 13.72 10.84 -7.77
CA SER A 114 14.24 12.19 -7.60
C SER A 114 15.25 12.30 -6.45
N VAL A 115 15.03 11.58 -5.33
CA VAL A 115 15.98 11.54 -4.21
C VAL A 115 17.29 10.84 -4.59
N ILE A 116 17.24 9.78 -5.40
CA ILE A 116 18.46 9.14 -5.90
C ILE A 116 19.25 10.12 -6.79
N VAL A 117 18.58 10.81 -7.72
CA VAL A 117 19.22 11.85 -8.55
C VAL A 117 19.80 12.98 -7.68
N GLU A 118 19.07 13.43 -6.68
CA GLU A 118 19.48 14.47 -5.75
C GLU A 118 20.72 14.08 -4.94
N PHE A 119 20.79 12.84 -4.45
CA PHE A 119 21.96 12.31 -3.73
C PHE A 119 23.24 12.48 -4.56
N PHE A 120 23.20 12.05 -5.83
CA PHE A 120 24.34 12.22 -6.73
C PHE A 120 24.60 13.69 -7.08
N PHE A 121 23.57 14.52 -7.25
CA PHE A 121 23.72 15.95 -7.50
C PHE A 121 24.42 16.69 -6.34
N CYS A 122 24.11 16.32 -5.09
CA CYS A 122 24.76 16.84 -3.89
C CYS A 122 26.23 16.41 -3.85
N LEU A 123 26.52 15.12 -4.08
CA LEU A 123 27.88 14.59 -4.09
C LEU A 123 28.75 15.16 -5.22
N GLN A 124 28.17 15.39 -6.40
CA GLN A 124 28.83 16.09 -7.50
C GLN A 124 29.20 17.52 -7.09
N GLY A 125 28.31 18.22 -6.37
CA GLY A 125 28.58 19.55 -5.84
C GLY A 125 29.78 19.58 -4.89
N VAL A 126 29.86 18.59 -3.99
CA VAL A 126 31.03 18.42 -3.11
C VAL A 126 32.29 18.14 -3.94
N PHE A 127 32.21 17.24 -4.92
CA PHE A 127 33.33 16.88 -5.78
C PHE A 127 33.91 18.07 -6.53
N ASP A 128 33.04 18.90 -7.11
CA ASP A 128 33.40 20.09 -7.89
C ASP A 128 33.95 21.20 -7.00
N ALA A 129 33.29 21.49 -5.87
CA ALA A 129 33.69 22.55 -4.96
C ALA A 129 35.04 22.28 -4.28
N LEU A 130 35.39 21.00 -4.10
CA LEU A 130 36.67 20.60 -3.52
C LEU A 130 37.78 20.35 -4.54
N LYS A 131 37.49 20.49 -5.85
CA LYS A 131 38.48 20.35 -6.94
C LYS A 131 39.66 21.33 -6.83
N PRO A 132 39.49 22.62 -6.45
CA PRO A 132 40.61 23.55 -6.31
C PRO A 132 41.63 23.18 -5.23
N PHE A 133 41.22 22.39 -4.22
CA PHE A 133 42.09 21.91 -3.15
C PHE A 133 42.99 20.74 -3.57
N ARG A 134 42.82 20.21 -4.80
CA ARG A 134 43.55 19.02 -5.30
C ARG A 134 44.97 19.31 -5.80
N CYS A 135 45.40 20.56 -5.87
CA CYS A 135 46.66 20.93 -6.54
C CYS A 135 47.94 20.68 -5.74
N SER A 136 47.89 20.16 -4.50
CA SER A 136 49.10 20.04 -3.66
C SER A 136 49.31 18.76 -2.86
N SER A 137 48.37 17.81 -2.77
CA SER A 137 48.65 16.57 -2.02
C SER A 137 47.93 15.32 -2.53
N ALA A 138 48.60 14.17 -2.42
CA ALA A 138 48.04 12.84 -2.65
C ALA A 138 46.96 12.44 -1.61
N THR A 139 46.69 13.29 -0.61
CA THR A 139 45.73 13.03 0.48
C THR A 139 45.00 14.33 0.87
N LEU A 140 44.01 14.75 0.07
CA LEU A 140 43.12 15.91 0.32
C LEU A 140 42.62 16.03 1.78
N VAL A 141 42.46 14.90 2.45
CA VAL A 141 42.06 14.77 3.86
C VAL A 141 43.04 15.47 4.82
N ALA A 142 44.34 15.40 4.58
CA ALA A 142 45.34 16.07 5.40
C ALA A 142 45.26 17.61 5.26
N ASP A 143 44.83 18.08 4.10
CA ASP A 143 44.69 19.50 3.79
C ASP A 143 43.42 20.11 4.37
N ILE A 144 42.43 19.30 4.75
CA ILE A 144 41.12 19.78 5.25
C ILE A 144 41.02 19.74 6.78
N PHE A 145 41.78 18.89 7.46
CA PHE A 145 41.70 18.70 8.92
C PHE A 145 43.00 18.99 9.66
N GLN A 146 42.90 19.78 10.74
CA GLN A 146 43.97 20.06 11.67
C GLN A 146 43.69 19.40 13.04
N SER A 147 44.67 18.72 13.64
CA SER A 147 44.50 18.14 14.99
C SER A 147 44.60 19.24 16.06
N LEU A 148 43.77 19.16 17.11
CA LEU A 148 43.76 20.14 18.20
C LEU A 148 44.59 19.74 19.43
N ASN A 149 44.89 18.46 19.65
CA ASN A 149 45.31 17.93 20.96
C ASN A 149 46.68 17.20 21.03
N GLY A 150 47.62 17.36 20.09
CA GLY A 150 48.98 16.83 20.35
C GLY A 150 49.95 16.79 19.16
N ASN A 151 51.24 16.87 19.51
CA ASN A 151 52.42 16.83 18.65
C ASN A 151 52.27 15.90 17.44
N ASP A 152 52.49 16.44 16.24
CA ASP A 152 52.50 15.75 14.93
C ASP A 152 53.57 14.63 14.78
N LEU A 153 54.19 14.19 15.89
CA LEU A 153 55.26 13.19 15.93
C LEU A 153 54.81 11.78 15.50
N ASN A 154 53.50 11.49 15.45
CA ASN A 154 52.96 10.20 15.00
C ASN A 154 52.05 10.35 13.77
N VAL A 155 52.68 10.71 12.64
CA VAL A 155 52.04 11.06 11.35
C VAL A 155 51.06 10.00 10.83
N ASN A 156 51.38 8.70 11.01
CA ASN A 156 50.57 7.60 10.47
C ASN A 156 49.23 7.38 11.21
N GLU A 157 49.20 7.50 12.54
CA GLU A 157 47.94 7.37 13.30
C GLU A 157 47.02 8.58 13.07
N ASN A 158 47.59 9.76 12.85
CA ASN A 158 46.87 11.00 12.57
C ASN A 158 46.11 10.91 11.23
N LEU A 159 46.71 10.27 10.21
CA LEU A 159 46.10 10.09 8.90
C LEU A 159 44.84 9.21 8.97
N THR A 160 44.90 8.00 9.55
CA THR A 160 43.75 7.07 9.58
C THR A 160 42.50 7.65 10.24
N GLN A 161 42.67 8.51 11.25
CA GLN A 161 41.57 9.16 11.94
C GLN A 161 41.02 10.35 11.16
N LYS A 162 41.88 11.14 10.51
CA LYS A 162 41.43 12.20 9.57
C LYS A 162 40.63 11.63 8.39
N LYS A 163 40.97 10.42 7.91
CA LYS A 163 40.23 9.72 6.83
C LYS A 163 38.74 9.51 7.14
N ARG A 164 38.36 9.42 8.42
CA ARG A 164 36.96 9.31 8.87
C ARG A 164 36.27 10.67 9.02
N CYS A 165 37.01 11.74 9.27
CA CYS A 165 36.42 13.07 9.42
C CYS A 165 35.69 13.53 8.16
N MET A 166 36.15 13.07 6.98
CA MET A 166 35.52 13.43 5.71
C MET A 166 34.14 12.79 5.52
N THR A 167 33.97 11.53 5.93
CA THR A 167 32.67 10.84 5.84
C THR A 167 31.66 11.46 6.79
N VAL A 168 32.11 11.91 7.97
CA VAL A 168 31.28 12.66 8.93
C VAL A 168 30.80 13.98 8.33
N LEU A 169 31.67 14.74 7.64
CA LEU A 169 31.28 15.99 6.96
C LEU A 169 30.27 15.75 5.84
N LEU A 170 30.51 14.75 4.98
CA LEU A 170 29.57 14.34 3.94
C LEU A 170 28.21 13.97 4.54
N ARG A 171 28.21 13.10 5.55
CA ARG A 171 27.00 12.66 6.24
C ARG A 171 26.23 13.85 6.80
N ARG A 172 26.90 14.76 7.50
CA ARG A 172 26.26 15.94 8.09
C ARG A 172 25.64 16.88 7.06
N TYR A 173 26.36 17.10 5.96
CA TYR A 173 25.81 17.88 4.84
C TYR A 173 24.53 17.23 4.30
N LEU A 174 24.59 15.94 3.95
CA LEU A 174 23.47 15.19 3.38
C LEU A 174 22.30 15.01 4.37
N SER A 175 22.58 14.89 5.68
CA SER A 175 21.56 14.80 6.73
C SER A 175 20.97 16.16 7.14
N GLY A 176 21.50 17.25 6.57
CA GLY A 176 21.09 18.62 6.89
C GLY A 176 21.50 19.07 8.29
N GLU A 177 22.45 18.40 8.93
CA GLU A 177 23.07 18.84 10.17
C GLU A 177 23.98 20.05 9.92
N SER A 178 24.21 20.86 10.96
CA SER A 178 25.15 21.97 10.86
C SER A 178 26.57 21.47 10.60
N THR A 179 27.25 22.12 9.64
CA THR A 179 28.66 21.88 9.36
C THR A 179 29.46 22.09 10.65
N PRO A 180 30.17 21.08 11.15
CA PRO A 180 30.91 21.21 12.39
C PRO A 180 32.19 22.03 12.17
N LEU A 181 32.54 22.88 13.14
CA LEU A 181 33.88 23.46 13.23
C LEU A 181 34.91 22.43 13.73
N THR A 182 34.45 21.45 14.53
CA THR A 182 35.26 20.38 15.10
C THR A 182 34.57 19.02 14.98
N ILE A 183 35.34 17.98 14.68
CA ILE A 183 34.87 16.60 14.53
C ILE A 183 35.60 15.72 15.54
N ASP A 184 34.82 15.05 16.38
CA ASP A 184 35.32 14.08 17.34
C ASP A 184 35.28 12.67 16.75
N ILE A 185 36.44 12.01 16.72
CA ILE A 185 36.56 10.60 16.33
C ILE A 185 36.83 9.77 17.58
N LYS A 186 35.92 8.86 17.89
CA LYS A 186 36.06 7.90 19.00
C LYS A 186 36.91 6.70 18.55
N ARG A 187 37.90 6.35 19.37
CA ARG A 187 38.74 5.14 19.22
C ARG A 187 38.49 4.24 20.42
N ILE A 188 38.18 2.97 20.16
CA ILE A 188 38.22 1.93 21.19
C ILE A 188 39.66 1.42 21.22
N ILE A 189 40.34 1.62 22.34
CA ILE A 189 41.65 1.05 22.63
C ILE A 189 41.39 -0.23 23.41
N SER A 190 41.72 -1.38 22.83
CA SER A 190 41.78 -2.65 23.54
C SER A 190 42.89 -2.54 24.61
N GLY A 191 42.49 -2.53 25.88
CA GLY A 191 43.43 -2.59 26.99
C GLY A 191 44.11 -3.96 27.09
N ALA A 192 45.18 -4.05 27.88
CA ALA A 192 45.90 -5.30 28.16
C ALA A 192 45.05 -6.37 28.89
N SER A 193 43.82 -6.04 29.29
CA SER A 193 42.82 -6.95 29.87
C SER A 193 41.62 -7.00 28.93
N ALA A 194 41.12 -8.21 28.64
CA ALA A 194 40.01 -8.48 27.71
C ALA A 194 38.70 -7.76 28.07
N ASN A 195 38.58 -7.18 29.27
CA ASN A 195 37.34 -6.58 29.78
C ASN A 195 37.37 -5.05 29.98
N THR A 196 38.45 -4.34 29.62
CA THR A 196 38.50 -2.87 29.75
C THR A 196 38.65 -2.21 28.38
N GLN A 197 37.54 -1.70 27.82
CA GLN A 197 37.55 -0.85 26.63
C GLN A 197 37.76 0.61 27.05
N ASN A 198 38.97 1.13 26.85
CA ASN A 198 39.21 2.56 27.00
C ASN A 198 38.82 3.28 25.70
N VAL A 199 37.97 4.31 25.78
CA VAL A 199 37.58 5.12 24.62
C VAL A 199 38.43 6.39 24.60
N GLU A 200 39.33 6.50 23.62
CA GLU A 200 40.07 7.73 23.34
C GLU A 200 39.28 8.58 22.33
N ILE A 201 39.04 9.85 22.66
CA ILE A 201 38.38 10.80 21.74
C ILE A 201 39.45 11.74 21.20
N LYS A 202 39.56 11.82 19.87
CA LYS A 202 40.41 12.81 19.20
C LYS A 202 39.58 13.81 18.42
N THR A 203 39.87 15.08 18.62
CA THR A 203 39.17 16.19 18.00
C THR A 203 39.98 16.79 16.86
N TYR A 204 39.33 16.97 15.72
CA TYR A 204 39.88 17.57 14.51
C TYR A 204 39.13 18.84 14.17
N LYS A 205 39.85 19.93 13.92
CA LYS A 205 39.29 21.18 13.40
C LYS A 205 39.18 21.11 11.88
N VAL A 206 38.03 21.50 11.34
CA VAL A 206 37.83 21.70 9.90
C VAL A 206 38.48 23.04 9.53
N LYS A 207 39.36 23.06 8.52
CA LYS A 207 39.94 24.31 8.04
C LYS A 207 38.86 25.24 7.48
N LYS A 208 39.09 26.55 7.59
CA LYS A 208 38.10 27.59 7.29
C LYS A 208 37.58 27.49 5.85
N GLU A 209 38.47 27.24 4.90
CA GLU A 209 38.14 27.17 3.47
C GLU A 209 37.20 25.99 3.18
N ALA A 210 37.45 24.82 3.76
CA ALA A 210 36.57 23.66 3.61
C ALA A 210 35.24 23.88 4.34
N PHE A 211 35.27 24.47 5.54
CA PHE A 211 34.06 24.84 6.28
C PHE A 211 33.16 25.78 5.48
N ASP A 212 33.75 26.82 4.87
CA ASP A 212 33.03 27.80 4.05
C ASP A 212 32.44 27.15 2.79
N VAL A 213 33.14 26.20 2.17
CA VAL A 213 32.62 25.40 1.04
C VAL A 213 31.39 24.58 1.45
N PHE A 214 31.45 23.82 2.55
CA PHE A 214 30.31 23.03 2.99
C PHE A 214 29.13 23.90 3.43
N LYS A 215 29.39 25.07 4.02
CA LYS A 215 28.34 26.06 4.34
C LYS A 215 27.70 26.63 3.07
N LEU A 216 28.49 26.91 2.04
CA LEU A 216 27.97 27.36 0.75
C LEU A 216 27.11 26.28 0.08
N LEU A 217 27.58 25.03 0.06
CA LEU A 217 26.85 23.89 -0.50
C LEU A 217 25.54 23.63 0.24
N ALA A 218 25.52 23.73 1.57
CA ALA A 218 24.30 23.61 2.36
C ALA A 218 23.23 24.66 1.99
N ASN A 219 23.65 25.85 1.53
CA ASN A 219 22.74 26.90 1.09
C ASN A 219 22.33 26.77 -0.38
N GLN A 220 23.25 26.40 -1.26
CA GLN A 220 23.00 26.34 -2.72
C GLN A 220 22.37 25.03 -3.17
N ARG A 221 22.69 23.93 -2.49
CA ARG A 221 22.24 22.57 -2.79
C ARG A 221 21.74 21.91 -1.49
N PRO A 222 20.68 22.44 -0.85
CA PRO A 222 20.15 21.87 0.37
C PRO A 222 19.49 20.51 0.09
N PRO A 223 19.83 19.44 0.82
CA PRO A 223 19.15 18.17 0.69
C PRO A 223 17.66 18.26 1.05
N SER A 224 16.82 17.51 0.35
CA SER A 224 15.40 17.36 0.62
C SER A 224 15.16 16.67 1.96
N ALA A 225 13.95 16.81 2.51
CA ALA A 225 13.59 16.17 3.78
C ALA A 225 13.75 14.64 3.72
N LEU A 226 13.42 14.03 2.59
CA LEU A 226 13.52 12.58 2.39
C LEU A 226 14.98 12.13 2.28
N LEU A 227 15.82 12.84 1.51
CA LEU A 227 17.25 12.55 1.47
C LEU A 227 17.91 12.69 2.85
N LYS A 228 17.51 13.70 3.63
CA LYS A 228 17.98 13.89 5.01
C LYS A 228 17.60 12.71 5.90
N ALA A 229 16.35 12.23 5.82
CA ALA A 229 15.87 11.09 6.60
C ALA A 229 16.67 9.82 6.28
N ILE A 230 16.75 9.45 5.00
CA ILE A 230 17.51 8.28 4.51
C ILE A 230 18.96 8.36 4.98
N THR A 231 19.62 9.51 4.84
CA THR A 231 21.02 9.68 5.23
C THR A 231 21.23 9.48 6.74
N ARG A 232 20.29 9.95 7.57
CA ARG A 232 20.38 9.78 9.04
C ARG A 232 20.26 8.31 9.42
N GLU A 233 19.35 7.58 8.78
CA GLU A 233 19.12 6.16 9.06
C GLU A 233 20.31 5.29 8.63
N ILE A 234 20.98 5.61 7.52
CA ILE A 234 22.22 4.93 7.10
C ILE A 234 23.50 5.51 7.73
N SER A 235 23.41 6.31 8.80
CA SER A 235 24.57 6.95 9.43
C SER A 235 25.70 5.96 9.81
N ALA A 236 25.33 4.76 10.25
CA ALA A 236 26.28 3.69 10.56
C ALA A 236 27.12 3.24 9.34
N ALA A 237 26.63 3.41 8.12
CA ALA A 237 27.39 3.14 6.90
C ALA A 237 28.56 4.13 6.76
N TYR A 238 28.29 5.42 6.98
CA TYR A 238 29.30 6.49 6.93
C TYR A 238 30.39 6.33 7.99
N ASP A 239 30.01 5.89 9.19
CA ASP A 239 30.94 5.74 10.33
C ASP A 239 31.98 4.61 10.11
N ARG A 240 31.70 3.68 9.19
CA ARG A 240 32.60 2.56 8.84
C ARG A 240 33.58 2.89 7.71
N ILE A 241 33.40 4.00 7.03
CA ILE A 241 34.21 4.38 5.86
C ILE A 241 35.45 5.14 6.31
N SER A 242 36.61 4.78 5.76
CA SER A 242 37.87 5.50 5.94
C SER A 242 38.41 5.84 4.55
N ILE A 243 38.46 7.13 4.21
CA ILE A 243 38.77 7.57 2.84
C ILE A 243 40.22 8.02 2.72
N ASP A 244 41.01 7.34 1.88
CA ASP A 244 42.41 7.66 1.60
C ASP A 244 42.52 8.79 0.56
N ASN A 245 41.81 8.61 -0.55
CA ASN A 245 41.73 9.51 -1.68
C ASN A 245 40.26 9.90 -1.90
N PHE A 246 39.90 11.06 -1.36
CA PHE A 246 38.53 11.56 -1.43
C PHE A 246 38.01 11.80 -2.84
N ALA A 247 38.89 12.22 -3.75
CA ALA A 247 38.52 12.40 -5.16
C ALA A 247 38.21 11.04 -5.80
N ALA A 248 39.05 10.02 -5.57
CA ALA A 248 38.78 8.67 -6.10
C ALA A 248 37.51 8.08 -5.50
N PHE A 249 37.29 8.21 -4.19
CA PHE A 249 36.06 7.79 -3.53
C PHE A 249 34.81 8.40 -4.17
N LEU A 250 34.75 9.73 -4.27
CA LEU A 250 33.59 10.42 -4.84
C LEU A 250 33.40 10.09 -6.33
N GLN A 251 34.48 9.96 -7.10
CA GLN A 251 34.37 9.56 -8.51
C GLN A 251 33.78 8.15 -8.64
N ASN A 252 34.20 7.20 -7.79
CA ASN A 252 33.62 5.85 -7.77
C ASN A 252 32.15 5.88 -7.36
N VAL A 253 31.75 6.71 -6.39
CA VAL A 253 30.33 6.90 -6.06
C VAL A 253 29.57 7.41 -7.28
N LEU A 254 30.04 8.48 -7.92
CA LEU A 254 29.36 9.11 -9.06
C LEU A 254 29.25 8.17 -10.28
N ASN A 255 30.25 7.31 -10.50
CA ASN A 255 30.23 6.31 -11.57
C ASN A 255 29.09 5.27 -11.40
N GLU A 256 28.61 5.05 -10.17
CA GLU A 256 27.51 4.12 -9.89
C GLU A 256 26.11 4.71 -10.12
N GLN A 257 26.00 6.00 -10.47
CA GLN A 257 24.70 6.67 -10.62
C GLN A 257 23.76 5.94 -11.59
N ALA A 258 24.25 5.58 -12.78
CA ALA A 258 23.45 4.92 -13.80
C ALA A 258 22.98 3.52 -13.33
N ASN A 259 23.86 2.77 -12.68
CA ASN A 259 23.56 1.46 -12.12
C ASN A 259 22.46 1.54 -11.04
N LEU A 260 22.53 2.53 -10.16
CA LEU A 260 21.52 2.72 -9.11
C LEU A 260 20.16 3.10 -9.67
N LEU A 261 20.12 4.05 -10.61
CA LEU A 261 18.89 4.47 -11.25
C LEU A 261 18.25 3.32 -12.03
N GLN A 262 19.05 2.53 -12.74
CA GLN A 262 18.57 1.33 -13.43
C GLN A 262 17.94 0.34 -12.44
N LYS A 263 18.68 -0.08 -11.40
CA LYS A 263 18.18 -1.02 -10.39
C LYS A 263 16.89 -0.55 -9.72
N PHE A 264 16.78 0.75 -9.43
CA PHE A 264 15.57 1.31 -8.84
C PHE A 264 14.39 1.34 -9.84
N SER A 265 14.67 1.67 -11.11
CA SER A 265 13.65 1.70 -12.16
C SER A 265 13.05 0.32 -12.46
N GLU A 266 13.83 -0.75 -12.33
CA GLU A 266 13.41 -2.14 -12.56
C GLU A 266 12.44 -2.65 -11.49
N LEU A 267 12.31 -1.96 -10.35
CA LEU A 267 11.34 -2.32 -9.32
C LEU A 267 9.92 -2.20 -9.86
N LYS A 268 9.13 -3.26 -9.69
CA LYS A 268 7.69 -3.23 -9.94
C LYS A 268 7.02 -2.31 -8.93
N THR A 269 6.07 -1.51 -9.40
CA THR A 269 5.39 -0.45 -8.63
C THR A 269 3.91 -0.40 -8.96
N ASP A 270 3.30 -1.57 -8.97
CA ASP A 270 1.86 -1.74 -9.14
C ASP A 270 1.27 -2.44 -7.91
N PHE A 271 -0.03 -2.28 -7.70
CA PHE A 271 -0.75 -2.86 -6.58
C PHE A 271 -0.49 -4.36 -6.45
N ASN A 272 -0.55 -5.12 -7.54
CA ASN A 272 -0.42 -6.58 -7.50
C ASN A 272 0.99 -7.01 -7.06
N SER A 273 2.01 -6.20 -7.36
CA SER A 273 3.38 -6.45 -6.90
C SER A 273 3.60 -6.11 -5.41
N MET A 274 2.72 -5.30 -4.82
CA MET A 274 2.85 -4.76 -3.46
C MET A 274 1.86 -5.39 -2.46
N ASP A 275 0.70 -5.85 -2.94
CA ASP A 275 -0.32 -6.52 -2.14
C ASP A 275 0.15 -7.91 -1.72
N LYS A 276 0.21 -8.12 -0.41
CA LYS A 276 0.63 -9.39 0.19
C LYS A 276 -0.54 -10.19 0.76
N GLU A 277 -1.74 -9.63 0.76
CA GLU A 277 -2.88 -10.13 1.54
C GLU A 277 -4.04 -10.64 0.66
N ASP A 278 -3.82 -10.77 -0.66
CA ASP A 278 -4.88 -11.11 -1.62
C ASP A 278 -6.15 -10.28 -1.41
N THR A 279 -5.94 -8.96 -1.32
CA THR A 279 -6.96 -8.00 -0.91
C THR A 279 -8.17 -8.05 -1.83
N TYR A 280 -7.94 -8.26 -3.14
CA TYR A 280 -9.02 -8.41 -4.12
C TYR A 280 -9.92 -9.59 -3.77
N ALA A 281 -9.37 -10.78 -3.51
CA ALA A 281 -10.18 -11.95 -3.20
C ALA A 281 -10.97 -11.75 -1.89
N ARG A 282 -10.32 -11.17 -0.87
CA ARG A 282 -10.98 -10.85 0.42
C ARG A 282 -12.15 -9.89 0.26
N LEU A 283 -11.98 -8.81 -0.50
CA LEU A 283 -13.05 -7.84 -0.75
C LEU A 283 -14.14 -8.43 -1.65
N LEU A 284 -13.77 -9.23 -2.65
CA LEU A 284 -14.71 -9.94 -3.51
C LEU A 284 -15.60 -10.88 -2.69
N ASP A 285 -15.04 -11.63 -1.76
CA ASP A 285 -15.79 -12.52 -0.86
C ASP A 285 -16.79 -11.74 0.01
N LYS A 286 -16.33 -10.63 0.61
CA LYS A 286 -17.19 -9.72 1.38
C LYS A 286 -18.34 -9.14 0.55
N VAL A 287 -18.11 -8.85 -0.73
CA VAL A 287 -19.11 -8.34 -1.67
C VAL A 287 -20.05 -9.44 -2.18
N ARG A 288 -19.55 -10.67 -2.37
CA ARG A 288 -20.41 -11.82 -2.68
C ARG A 288 -21.42 -12.07 -1.58
N GLY A 289 -21.02 -11.88 -0.33
CA GLY A 289 -21.85 -12.12 0.84
C GLY A 289 -22.01 -13.61 1.11
N CYS A 290 -23.07 -13.99 1.82
CA CYS A 290 -23.27 -15.39 2.17
C CYS A 290 -23.74 -16.24 0.96
N PRO A 291 -23.11 -17.41 0.74
CA PRO A 291 -23.46 -18.28 -0.39
C PRO A 291 -24.77 -19.06 -0.18
N ASN A 292 -25.32 -19.08 1.04
CA ASN A 292 -26.54 -19.82 1.31
C ASN A 292 -27.73 -19.21 0.58
N LEU A 293 -28.54 -20.08 0.00
CA LEU A 293 -29.72 -19.71 -0.77
C LEU A 293 -30.97 -19.92 0.09
N CYS A 294 -31.91 -18.99 -0.01
CA CYS A 294 -33.19 -19.08 0.66
C CYS A 294 -33.90 -20.38 0.25
N PRO A 295 -34.31 -21.23 1.19
CA PRO A 295 -34.90 -22.53 0.87
C PRO A 295 -36.26 -22.40 0.16
N CYS A 296 -36.88 -21.22 0.20
CA CYS A 296 -38.17 -20.99 -0.43
C CYS A 296 -38.06 -20.41 -1.85
N CYS A 297 -37.06 -19.55 -2.12
CA CYS A 297 -36.97 -18.83 -3.39
C CYS A 297 -35.60 -18.88 -4.06
N ASN A 298 -34.66 -19.61 -3.46
CA ASN A 298 -33.28 -19.80 -3.93
C ASN A 298 -32.46 -18.51 -4.10
N ARG A 299 -32.92 -17.38 -3.56
CA ARG A 299 -32.14 -16.13 -3.55
C ARG A 299 -30.99 -16.21 -2.55
N PRO A 300 -29.79 -15.69 -2.87
CA PRO A 300 -28.69 -15.58 -1.92
C PRO A 300 -29.07 -14.79 -0.66
N CYS A 301 -28.51 -15.18 0.47
CA CYS A 301 -28.72 -14.49 1.74
C CYS A 301 -28.22 -13.03 1.67
N ASP A 302 -29.01 -12.10 2.21
CA ASP A 302 -28.74 -10.66 2.18
C ASP A 302 -27.91 -10.17 3.39
N VAL A 303 -27.64 -11.04 4.37
CA VAL A 303 -26.96 -10.68 5.62
C VAL A 303 -25.45 -10.63 5.44
N ASP A 304 -24.83 -9.56 5.91
CA ASP A 304 -23.38 -9.48 6.07
C ASP A 304 -22.96 -10.22 7.34
N HIS A 305 -22.75 -11.53 7.19
CA HIS A 305 -22.33 -12.39 8.30
C HIS A 305 -20.89 -12.09 8.78
N THR A 306 -20.13 -11.20 8.12
CA THR A 306 -18.77 -10.85 8.55
C THR A 306 -18.75 -9.93 9.77
N GLN A 307 -19.88 -9.27 10.07
CA GLN A 307 -19.99 -8.34 11.21
C GLN A 307 -20.39 -9.05 12.51
N ILE A 308 -20.81 -10.31 12.44
CA ILE A 308 -21.35 -11.06 13.56
C ILE A 308 -20.39 -12.22 13.87
N LYS A 309 -19.94 -12.33 15.12
CA LYS A 309 -18.90 -13.30 15.52
C LYS A 309 -19.36 -14.76 15.49
N SER A 310 -20.65 -15.01 15.68
CA SER A 310 -21.23 -16.34 15.69
C SER A 310 -21.33 -16.91 14.28
N ARG A 311 -21.49 -18.23 14.17
CA ARG A 311 -21.55 -18.90 12.86
C ARG A 311 -22.81 -18.49 12.08
N PRO A 312 -22.75 -18.31 10.74
CA PRO A 312 -23.96 -18.13 9.94
C PRO A 312 -25.01 -19.20 10.23
N GLY A 313 -26.27 -18.80 10.40
CA GLY A 313 -27.40 -19.66 10.77
C GLY A 313 -27.55 -19.90 12.29
N SER A 314 -26.73 -19.28 13.15
CA SER A 314 -27.01 -19.24 14.60
C SER A 314 -28.14 -18.25 14.91
N GLN A 315 -28.73 -18.35 16.10
CA GLN A 315 -29.85 -17.52 16.54
C GLN A 315 -29.58 -16.00 16.46
N ASP A 316 -28.32 -15.60 16.63
CA ASP A 316 -27.84 -14.21 16.55
C ASP A 316 -27.19 -13.87 15.19
N ASN A 317 -27.10 -14.83 14.27
CA ASN A 317 -26.51 -14.68 12.94
C ASN A 317 -27.33 -15.43 11.86
N GLU A 318 -28.65 -15.35 11.95
CA GLU A 318 -29.59 -16.06 11.08
C GLU A 318 -29.48 -15.58 9.64
N HIS A 319 -29.74 -16.49 8.69
CA HIS A 319 -29.90 -16.11 7.30
C HIS A 319 -31.17 -15.31 7.10
N ARG A 320 -31.11 -14.31 6.22
CA ARG A 320 -32.29 -13.52 5.82
C ARG A 320 -32.38 -13.39 4.32
N CYS A 321 -33.63 -13.35 3.88
CA CYS A 321 -34.02 -13.01 2.52
C CYS A 321 -34.87 -11.74 2.57
N THR A 322 -34.26 -10.65 3.01
CA THR A 322 -34.93 -9.35 3.18
C THR A 322 -35.30 -8.82 1.79
N THR A 323 -36.53 -8.35 1.56
CA THR A 323 -37.05 -7.97 0.22
C THR A 323 -37.22 -9.16 -0.74
N GLY A 324 -37.32 -10.37 -0.20
CA GLY A 324 -36.91 -11.63 -0.82
C GLY A 324 -37.38 -11.92 -2.25
N HIS A 325 -38.48 -11.38 -2.77
CA HIS A 325 -39.00 -11.78 -4.09
C HIS A 325 -39.27 -10.70 -5.12
N ALA A 326 -39.53 -9.47 -4.71
CA ALA A 326 -40.31 -8.60 -5.58
C ALA A 326 -39.50 -7.91 -6.70
N LEU A 327 -38.16 -8.00 -6.67
CA LEU A 327 -37.32 -7.84 -7.87
C LEU A 327 -36.73 -9.14 -8.38
N ARG A 328 -36.29 -10.02 -7.48
CA ARG A 328 -35.28 -11.06 -7.77
C ARG A 328 -35.76 -12.49 -7.55
N ALA A 329 -37.08 -12.69 -7.52
CA ALA A 329 -37.69 -14.01 -7.51
C ALA A 329 -38.95 -14.10 -8.38
N MET A 330 -38.91 -13.48 -9.56
CA MET A 330 -39.82 -13.87 -10.66
C MET A 330 -39.62 -15.34 -11.10
N ASN A 331 -38.69 -16.03 -10.45
CA ASN A 331 -38.38 -17.45 -10.57
C ASN A 331 -39.20 -18.35 -9.62
N GLY A 332 -40.06 -17.81 -8.73
CA GLY A 332 -40.49 -18.57 -7.53
C GLY A 332 -41.97 -18.64 -7.16
N TYR A 333 -42.82 -17.70 -7.55
CA TYR A 333 -44.23 -17.74 -7.12
C TYR A 333 -45.18 -17.54 -8.27
N LYS A 334 -45.97 -18.58 -8.49
CA LYS A 334 -47.24 -18.48 -9.20
C LYS A 334 -48.37 -18.94 -8.29
N PHE A 335 -49.53 -18.33 -8.42
CA PHE A 335 -50.72 -18.85 -7.78
C PHE A 335 -51.10 -20.17 -8.46
N GLU A 336 -51.17 -21.26 -7.70
CA GLU A 336 -51.48 -22.58 -8.26
C GLU A 336 -52.81 -22.62 -9.03
N SER A 337 -53.79 -21.80 -8.63
CA SER A 337 -55.11 -21.76 -9.25
C SER A 337 -55.17 -21.00 -10.58
N THR A 338 -54.29 -20.01 -10.80
CA THR A 338 -54.36 -19.09 -11.95
C THR A 338 -53.11 -19.12 -12.83
N ASP A 339 -52.03 -19.77 -12.37
CA ASP A 339 -50.69 -19.72 -12.96
C ASP A 339 -50.13 -18.29 -13.12
N GLU A 340 -50.74 -17.32 -12.44
CA GLU A 340 -50.30 -15.93 -12.43
C GLU A 340 -49.07 -15.74 -11.57
N ALA A 341 -48.09 -15.01 -12.10
CA ALA A 341 -46.91 -14.62 -11.33
C ALA A 341 -47.30 -13.74 -10.13
N SER A 342 -46.66 -13.99 -8.98
CA SER A 342 -46.89 -13.24 -7.75
C SER A 342 -45.71 -12.33 -7.41
N LEU A 343 -46.02 -11.13 -6.90
CA LEU A 343 -45.04 -10.22 -6.29
C LEU A 343 -44.95 -10.39 -4.75
N LEU A 344 -45.58 -11.42 -4.18
CA LEU A 344 -45.54 -11.70 -2.75
C LEU A 344 -44.12 -12.08 -2.29
N MET A 345 -43.68 -11.48 -1.18
CA MET A 345 -42.39 -11.77 -0.55
C MET A 345 -42.50 -12.93 0.46
N CYS A 346 -41.39 -13.62 0.76
CA CYS A 346 -41.35 -14.73 1.74
C CYS A 346 -41.98 -14.29 3.07
N GLU A 347 -41.62 -13.08 3.49
CA GLU A 347 -42.08 -12.46 4.73
C GLU A 347 -43.58 -12.11 4.74
N HIS A 348 -44.24 -12.10 3.59
CA HIS A 348 -45.67 -11.84 3.46
C HIS A 348 -46.54 -13.10 3.47
N ILE A 349 -45.93 -14.29 3.39
CA ILE A 349 -46.66 -15.55 3.46
C ILE A 349 -47.14 -15.74 4.90
N LYS A 350 -48.45 -15.94 5.08
CA LYS A 350 -49.06 -16.14 6.40
C LYS A 350 -48.85 -17.57 6.88
N ASP A 351 -48.79 -17.76 8.19
CA ASP A 351 -48.47 -19.05 8.84
C ASP A 351 -49.40 -20.20 8.48
N ASP A 352 -50.65 -19.88 8.17
CA ASP A 352 -51.72 -20.80 7.79
C ASP A 352 -51.76 -21.12 6.28
N GLN A 353 -51.09 -20.31 5.45
CA GLN A 353 -51.02 -20.53 4.00
C GLN A 353 -50.21 -21.79 3.67
N ILE A 354 -50.66 -22.50 2.63
CA ILE A 354 -49.97 -23.68 2.09
C ILE A 354 -49.12 -23.24 0.91
N ILE A 355 -47.87 -23.67 0.91
CA ILE A 355 -46.95 -23.50 -0.21
C ILE A 355 -46.61 -24.85 -0.82
N VAL A 356 -46.22 -24.84 -2.10
CA VAL A 356 -45.74 -26.01 -2.83
C VAL A 356 -44.27 -25.82 -3.16
N ILE A 357 -43.40 -26.69 -2.66
CA ILE A 357 -41.97 -26.71 -2.99
C ILE A 357 -41.62 -28.11 -3.48
N GLY A 358 -41.18 -28.22 -4.73
CA GLY A 358 -41.01 -29.51 -5.39
C GLY A 358 -42.33 -30.29 -5.40
N SER A 359 -42.32 -31.49 -4.82
CA SER A 359 -43.52 -32.34 -4.68
C SER A 359 -44.26 -32.18 -3.35
N GLN A 360 -43.79 -31.31 -2.45
CA GLN A 360 -44.33 -31.20 -1.09
C GLN A 360 -45.32 -30.04 -0.96
N ARG A 361 -46.48 -30.32 -0.36
CA ARG A 361 -47.41 -29.31 0.15
C ARG A 361 -47.22 -29.13 1.66
N ILE A 362 -46.91 -27.92 2.09
CA ILE A 362 -46.59 -27.64 3.50
C ILE A 362 -47.16 -26.29 3.94
N LYS A 363 -47.65 -26.22 5.18
CA LYS A 363 -48.03 -24.94 5.81
C LYS A 363 -46.78 -24.10 6.07
N TRP A 364 -46.86 -22.79 5.85
CA TRP A 364 -45.73 -21.88 6.03
C TRP A 364 -45.12 -21.93 7.44
N SER A 365 -45.96 -21.99 8.47
CA SER A 365 -45.52 -22.20 9.87
C SER A 365 -44.63 -23.44 10.02
N LYS A 366 -45.00 -24.57 9.40
CA LYS A 366 -44.22 -25.81 9.44
C LYS A 366 -42.94 -25.70 8.60
N PHE A 367 -42.98 -25.00 7.46
CA PHE A 367 -41.79 -24.72 6.66
C PHE A 367 -40.75 -23.93 7.47
N LYS A 368 -41.17 -22.86 8.17
CA LYS A 368 -40.29 -22.06 9.03
C LYS A 368 -39.66 -22.88 10.16
N LEU A 369 -40.39 -23.86 10.71
CA LEU A 369 -39.84 -24.77 11.73
C LEU A 369 -38.77 -25.74 11.19
N HIS A 370 -38.80 -26.08 9.89
CA HIS A 370 -37.76 -26.89 9.26
C HIS A 370 -36.51 -26.08 8.89
N HIS A 371 -36.63 -24.76 8.78
CA HIS A 371 -35.57 -23.84 8.38
C HIS A 371 -35.33 -22.77 9.45
N LYS A 372 -35.03 -23.21 10.68
CA LYS A 372 -34.80 -22.31 11.83
C LYS A 372 -33.53 -21.46 11.71
N ASP A 373 -32.64 -21.83 10.80
CA ASP A 373 -31.45 -21.07 10.42
C ASP A 373 -31.79 -19.86 9.54
N TRP A 374 -33.03 -19.76 9.06
CA TRP A 374 -33.56 -18.64 8.28
C TRP A 374 -34.63 -17.86 9.06
N ASN A 375 -34.52 -16.55 8.99
CA ASN A 375 -35.50 -15.63 9.54
C ASN A 375 -36.33 -15.02 8.40
N PHE A 376 -37.64 -15.33 8.43
CA PHE A 376 -38.65 -14.89 7.47
C PHE A 376 -39.56 -13.79 8.03
N GLN A 377 -39.17 -13.13 9.12
CA GLN A 377 -39.91 -11.98 9.65
C GLN A 377 -39.61 -10.74 8.81
N SER A 378 -40.65 -9.94 8.54
CA SER A 378 -40.47 -8.66 7.87
C SER A 378 -39.68 -7.70 8.76
N THR A 379 -38.62 -7.12 8.20
CA THR A 379 -37.84 -6.07 8.86
C THR A 379 -38.06 -4.69 8.25
N LEU A 380 -38.92 -4.58 7.23
CA LEU A 380 -39.22 -3.34 6.53
C LEU A 380 -40.44 -2.67 7.15
N ASN A 381 -40.39 -1.35 7.28
CA ASN A 381 -41.58 -0.58 7.60
C ASN A 381 -42.45 -0.33 6.34
N ASP A 382 -43.70 0.11 6.55
CA ASP A 382 -44.67 0.31 5.46
C ASP A 382 -44.20 1.33 4.40
N GLU A 383 -43.44 2.37 4.78
CA GLU A 383 -42.91 3.36 3.84
C GLU A 383 -41.82 2.78 2.93
N GLU A 384 -40.87 2.04 3.52
CA GLU A 384 -39.82 1.34 2.80
C GLU A 384 -40.42 0.33 1.82
N LEU A 385 -41.44 -0.40 2.28
CA LEU A 385 -42.18 -1.35 1.48
C LEU A 385 -42.83 -0.68 0.27
N LYS A 386 -43.50 0.46 0.45
CA LYS A 386 -44.12 1.23 -0.66
C LYS A 386 -43.08 1.71 -1.68
N LYS A 387 -41.97 2.28 -1.23
CA LYS A 387 -40.88 2.74 -2.11
C LYS A 387 -40.30 1.60 -2.94
N LEU A 388 -40.10 0.45 -2.31
CA LEU A 388 -39.63 -0.77 -2.96
C LEU A 388 -40.67 -1.26 -3.99
N PHE A 389 -41.94 -1.35 -3.60
CA PHE A 389 -43.02 -1.82 -4.47
C PHE A 389 -43.15 -0.99 -5.75
N SER A 390 -43.03 0.34 -5.67
CA SER A 390 -43.03 1.21 -6.85
C SER A 390 -41.90 0.87 -7.83
N LYS A 391 -40.67 0.64 -7.34
CA LYS A 391 -39.54 0.22 -8.18
C LYS A 391 -39.81 -1.12 -8.86
N PHE A 392 -40.46 -2.03 -8.14
CA PHE A 392 -40.76 -3.38 -8.60
C PHE A 392 -41.77 -3.35 -9.75
N LEU A 393 -42.82 -2.56 -9.63
CA LEU A 393 -43.82 -2.35 -10.69
C LEU A 393 -43.18 -1.81 -11.96
N THR A 394 -42.28 -0.82 -11.84
CA THR A 394 -41.56 -0.27 -12.99
C THR A 394 -40.72 -1.33 -13.70
N ILE A 395 -40.03 -2.18 -12.95
CA ILE A 395 -39.21 -3.25 -13.55
C ILE A 395 -40.07 -4.36 -14.12
N TRP A 396 -41.12 -4.76 -13.42
CA TRP A 396 -42.08 -5.77 -13.89
C TRP A 396 -42.69 -5.38 -15.23
N ALA A 397 -43.06 -4.11 -15.41
CA ALA A 397 -43.54 -3.61 -16.69
C ALA A 397 -42.51 -3.74 -17.82
N LYS A 398 -41.20 -3.66 -17.51
CA LYS A 398 -40.12 -3.82 -18.49
C LYS A 398 -39.85 -5.29 -18.81
N ILE A 399 -39.55 -6.12 -17.79
CA ILE A 399 -39.03 -7.49 -17.98
C ILE A 399 -40.01 -8.62 -17.67
N GLY A 400 -41.13 -8.33 -17.01
CA GLY A 400 -42.13 -9.30 -16.58
C GLY A 400 -42.68 -10.19 -17.71
N PRO A 401 -43.05 -9.65 -18.90
CA PRO A 401 -43.54 -10.49 -20.01
C PRO A 401 -42.51 -11.53 -20.46
N THR A 402 -41.22 -11.16 -20.47
CA THR A 402 -40.12 -12.05 -20.85
C THR A 402 -39.89 -13.13 -19.79
N LEU A 403 -39.96 -12.78 -18.50
CA LEU A 403 -39.82 -13.74 -17.40
C LEU A 403 -40.98 -14.72 -17.35
N CYS A 404 -42.22 -14.24 -17.48
CA CYS A 404 -43.40 -15.10 -17.58
C CYS A 404 -43.30 -16.10 -18.73
N ARG A 405 -42.84 -15.66 -19.91
CA ARG A 405 -42.62 -16.57 -21.05
C ARG A 405 -41.56 -17.63 -20.75
N LYS A 406 -40.46 -17.26 -20.09
CA LYS A 406 -39.36 -18.18 -19.76
C LYS A 406 -39.78 -19.27 -18.79
N TYR A 407 -40.63 -18.94 -17.81
CA TYR A 407 -41.05 -19.85 -16.73
C TYR A 407 -42.47 -20.42 -16.90
N ASN A 408 -43.09 -20.23 -18.06
CA ASN A 408 -44.45 -20.70 -18.36
C ASN A 408 -45.48 -20.23 -17.33
N MET A 409 -45.51 -18.91 -17.08
CA MET A 409 -46.45 -18.25 -16.18
C MET A 409 -47.32 -17.25 -16.95
N THR A 410 -48.50 -16.95 -16.41
CA THR A 410 -49.36 -15.88 -16.92
C THR A 410 -48.83 -14.52 -16.46
N TYR A 411 -48.60 -13.61 -17.42
CA TYR A 411 -48.20 -12.24 -17.13
C TYR A 411 -49.39 -11.42 -16.63
N VAL A 412 -49.20 -10.74 -15.50
CA VAL A 412 -50.22 -9.89 -14.87
C VAL A 412 -49.79 -8.43 -14.94
N ILE A 413 -50.71 -7.53 -15.27
CA ILE A 413 -50.47 -6.09 -15.15
C ILE A 413 -50.92 -5.65 -13.77
N PHE A 414 -49.95 -5.25 -12.93
CA PHE A 414 -50.25 -4.70 -11.62
C PHE A 414 -50.51 -3.19 -11.75
N ASN A 415 -51.74 -2.76 -11.48
CA ASN A 415 -52.10 -1.34 -11.48
C ASN A 415 -51.52 -0.64 -10.23
N SER A 416 -50.94 0.54 -10.41
CA SER A 416 -50.31 1.34 -9.35
C SER A 416 -51.28 2.03 -8.36
N ASN A 417 -52.56 1.63 -8.33
CA ASN A 417 -53.62 2.31 -7.59
C ASN A 417 -54.04 1.58 -6.29
N HIS A 418 -53.08 1.05 -5.53
CA HIS A 418 -53.32 0.52 -4.18
C HIS A 418 -52.31 1.06 -3.17
#